data_AF-A0A0M8VK59-F1
#
_entry.id   AF-A0A0M8VK59-F1
#
_cell.length_a   1.000
_cell.length_b   1.000
_cell.length_c   1.000
_cell.angle_alpha   90.00
_cell.angle_beta   90.00
_cell.angle_gamma   90.00
#
_symmetry.space_group_name_H-M   'P 1'
#
loop_
_entity.id
_entity.type
_entity.pdbx_description
1 polymer ?
#
loop_
_entity_poly.entity_id
_entity_poly.type
_entity_poly.pdbx_seq_one_letter_code
_entity_poly.pdbx_strand_id
1 'polypeptide(L)' 'MAKLQSLDPDTPMFAQFKEKTGPIVLANTFFVPKERTEAFLTLFRRQAEFMKAQPGFVSLQMHKGTADSQLL' A
#
# COMPACT_ATOMS: atom_id res chain seq x y z
N MET A 1 3.23 -12.00 12.38
CA MET A 1 4.04 -11.08 11.54
C MET A 1 3.25 -10.78 10.27
N ALA A 2 3.36 -9.57 9.71
CA ALA A 2 2.76 -9.26 8.41
C ALA A 2 3.46 -10.08 7.32
N LYS A 3 2.68 -10.68 6.41
CA LYS A 3 3.21 -11.42 5.27
C LYS A 3 3.26 -10.47 4.07
N LEU A 4 4.43 -10.27 3.49
CA LEU A 4 4.56 -9.57 2.22
C LEU A 4 4.28 -10.58 1.10
N GLN A 5 3.27 -10.31 0.27
CA GLN A 5 2.90 -11.14 -0.87
C GLN A 5 2.80 -10.25 -2.10
N SER A 6 3.44 -10.67 -3.19
CA SER A 6 3.31 -9.99 -4.48
C SER A 6 1.87 -10.16 -5.00
N LEU A 7 1.31 -9.09 -5.55
CA LEU A 7 -0.03 -9.12 -6.15
C LEU A 7 -0.06 -10.00 -7.41
N ASP A 8 1.02 -10.00 -8.19
CA ASP A 8 1.28 -10.93 -9.28
C ASP A 8 2.38 -11.93 -8.84
N PRO A 9 2.06 -13.23 -8.72
CA PRO A 9 3.06 -14.26 -8.42
C PRO A 9 4.06 -14.52 -9.55
N ASP A 10 3.66 -14.34 -10.81
CA ASP A 10 4.51 -14.59 -11.98
C ASP A 10 5.46 -13.41 -12.25
N THR A 11 5.04 -12.21 -11.85
CA THR A 11 5.86 -10.98 -11.89
C THR A 11 5.97 -10.29 -10.53
N PRO A 12 6.80 -10.79 -9.59
CA PRO A 12 6.93 -10.23 -8.25
C PRO A 12 7.35 -8.75 -8.22
N MET A 13 6.92 -7.99 -7.21
CA MET A 13 7.18 -6.55 -7.08
C MET A 13 8.66 -6.16 -7.28
N PHE A 14 9.58 -6.87 -6.62
CA PHE A 14 11.01 -6.57 -6.73
C PHE A 14 11.62 -6.90 -8.11
N ALA A 15 10.97 -7.76 -8.91
CA ALA A 15 11.36 -7.98 -10.30
C ALA A 15 10.96 -6.76 -11.15
N GLN A 16 9.77 -6.19 -10.91
CA GLN A 16 9.28 -5.00 -11.60
C GLN A 16 10.17 -3.77 -11.38
N PHE A 17 10.82 -3.65 -10.21
CA PHE A 17 11.72 -2.53 -9.89
C PHE A 17 12.97 -2.45 -10.77
N LYS A 18 13.30 -3.51 -11.52
CA LYS A 18 14.43 -3.53 -12.45
C LYS A 18 14.10 -2.83 -13.78
N GLU A 19 12.82 -2.65 -14.08
CA GLU A 19 12.37 -1.99 -15.30
C GLU A 19 12.60 -0.47 -15.23
N LYS A 20 13.11 0.10 -16.32
CA LYS A 20 13.29 1.55 -16.46
C LYS A 20 12.13 2.11 -17.28
N THR A 21 11.13 2.64 -16.58
CA THR A 21 9.90 3.18 -17.18
C THR A 21 9.59 4.59 -16.63
N GLY A 22 8.45 5.15 -17.03
CA GLY A 22 7.94 6.45 -16.56
C GLY A 22 7.39 6.41 -15.13
N PRO A 23 6.45 7.31 -14.77
CA PRO A 23 5.81 7.30 -13.46
C PRO A 23 5.18 5.94 -13.14
N ILE A 24 5.41 5.48 -11.92
CA ILE A 24 4.88 4.20 -11.43
C ILE A 24 3.84 4.41 -10.34
N VAL A 25 3.03 3.38 -10.09
CA VAL A 25 2.14 3.29 -8.94
C VAL A 25 2.55 2.10 -8.10
N LEU A 26 2.85 2.33 -6.82
CA LEU A 26 2.98 1.25 -5.84
C LEU A 26 1.59 0.88 -5.34
N ALA A 27 1.17 -0.36 -5.58
CA ALA A 27 -0.12 -0.89 -5.14
C ALA A 27 0.06 -1.96 -4.07
N ASN A 28 -0.71 -1.85 -2.99
CA ASN A 28 -0.71 -2.81 -1.89
C ASN A 28 -2.15 -3.03 -1.40
N THR A 29 -2.43 -4.24 -0.91
CA THR A 29 -3.69 -4.56 -0.24
C THR A 29 -3.40 -5.00 1.19
N PHE A 30 -4.18 -4.48 2.14
CA PHE A 30 -4.11 -4.88 3.54
C PHE A 30 -5.43 -5.49 3.96
N PHE A 31 -5.37 -6.68 4.57
CA PHE A 31 -6.50 -7.23 5.31
C PHE A 31 -6.25 -6.98 6.79
N VAL A 32 -7.00 -6.05 7.37
CA VAL A 32 -6.82 -5.58 8.74
C VAL A 32 -7.99 -6.05 9.60
N PRO A 33 -7.72 -6.78 10.70
CA PRO A 33 -8.77 -7.14 11.65
C PRO A 33 -9.55 -5.91 12.10
N LYS A 34 -10.88 -6.03 12.22
CA LYS A 34 -11.78 -4.88 12.46
C LYS A 34 -11.34 -4.07 13.69
N GLU A 35 -10.94 -4.75 14.76
CA GLU A 35 -10.48 -4.19 16.03
C GLU A 35 -9.14 -3.44 15.94
N ARG A 36 -8.38 -3.59 14.84
CA ARG A 36 -7.10 -2.91 14.61
C ARG A 36 -7.17 -1.79 13.57
N THR A 37 -8.33 -1.56 12.97
CA THR A 37 -8.53 -0.59 11.88
C THR A 37 -8.05 0.81 12.26
N GLU A 38 -8.47 1.35 13.41
CA GLU A 38 -8.11 2.72 13.80
C GLU A 38 -6.60 2.88 14.08
N ALA A 39 -5.98 1.87 14.69
CA ALA A 39 -4.53 1.85 14.90
C ALA A 39 -3.79 1.80 13.56
N PHE A 40 -4.25 0.97 12.62
CA PHE A 40 -3.70 0.90 11.27
C PHE A 40 -3.83 2.24 10.54
N LEU A 41 -5.01 2.87 10.53
CA LEU A 41 -5.24 4.16 9.86
C LEU A 41 -4.36 5.27 10.44
N THR A 42 -4.15 5.27 11.76
CA THR A 42 -3.25 6.23 12.43
C THR A 42 -1.80 6.06 11.96
N LEU A 43 -1.32 4.83 11.87
CA LEU A 43 0.03 4.53 11.36
C LEU A 43 0.14 4.83 9.86
N PHE A 44 -0.88 4.50 9.08
CA PHE A 44 -0.93 4.76 7.65
C PHE A 44 -0.83 6.26 7.36
N ARG A 45 -1.55 7.12 8.10
CA ARG A 45 -1.42 8.59 7.95
C ARG A 45 0.02 9.06 8.16
N ARG A 46 0.72 8.56 9.18
CA ARG A 46 2.13 8.91 9.43
C ARG A 46 3.04 8.47 8.28
N GLN A 47 2.83 7.27 7.75
CA GLN A 47 3.56 6.81 6.57
C GLN A 47 3.24 7.65 5.32
N ALA A 48 1.97 8.04 5.13
CA ALA A 48 1.57 8.87 4.01
C ALA A 48 2.27 10.24 4.04
N GLU A 49 2.37 10.88 5.21
CA GLU A 49 3.10 12.14 5.34
C GLU A 49 4.60 11.98 5.04
N PHE A 50 5.20 10.87 5.49
CA PHE A 50 6.58 10.55 5.13
C PHE A 50 6.77 10.36 3.62
N MET A 51 5.85 9.65 2.96
CA MET A 51 5.90 9.39 1.50
C MET A 51 5.69 10.67 0.68
N LYS A 52 4.76 11.53 1.10
CA LYS A 52 4.52 12.85 0.48
C LYS A 52 5.75 13.75 0.48
N ALA A 53 6.61 13.62 1.50
CA ALA A 53 7.83 14.42 1.62
C ALA A 53 8.98 13.91 0.73
N GLN A 54 8.86 12.75 0.09
CA GLN A 54 9.95 12.19 -0.72
C GLN A 54 10.01 12.85 -2.11
N PRO A 55 11.21 13.08 -2.66
CA PRO A 55 11.37 13.53 -4.04
C PRO A 55 10.70 12.58 -5.04
N GLY A 56 9.99 13.13 -6.02
CA GLY A 56 9.28 12.35 -7.04
C GLY A 56 7.89 11.86 -6.61
N PHE A 57 7.39 12.23 -5.43
CA PHE A 57 6.01 11.99 -5.04
C PHE A 57 5.02 12.67 -6.00
N VAL A 58 4.01 11.92 -6.47
CA VAL A 58 2.94 12.43 -7.34
C VAL A 58 1.61 12.48 -6.59
N SER A 59 1.15 11.33 -6.08
CA SER A 59 -0.09 11.23 -5.32
C SER A 59 -0.11 9.96 -4.46
N LEU A 60 -1.01 9.93 -3.48
CA LEU A 60 -1.28 8.76 -2.64
C LEU A 60 -2.77 8.69 -2.33
N GLN A 61 -3.32 7.49 -2.45
CA GLN A 61 -4.71 7.20 -2.13
C GLN A 61 -4.82 5.87 -1.40
N MET A 62 -5.74 5.79 -0.44
CA MET A 62 -6.14 4.56 0.23
C MET A 62 -7.59 4.27 -0.10
N HIS A 63 -7.89 3.03 -0.46
CA HIS A 63 -9.23 2.58 -0.79
C HIS A 63 -9.70 1.61 0.29
N LYS A 64 -10.83 1.94 0.95
CA LYS A 64 -11.44 1.07 1.96
C LYS A 64 -12.55 0.24 1.32
N GLY A 65 -12.54 -1.06 1.59
CA GLY A 65 -13.64 -1.96 1.24
C GLY A 65 -14.96 -1.53 1.89
N THR A 66 -16.07 -1.72 1.19
CA THR A 66 -17.41 -1.41 1.68
C THR A 66 -18.00 -2.58 2.46
N ALA A 67 -19.18 -2.35 3.07
CA ALA A 67 -19.85 -3.32 3.95
C ALA A 67 -18.91 -3.82 5.06
N ASP A 68 -18.85 -5.13 5.29
CA ASP A 68 -18.06 -5.75 6.34
C ASP A 68 -16.64 -6.13 5.92
N SER A 69 -16.18 -5.68 4.75
CA SER A 69 -14.85 -5.98 4.25
C SER A 69 -13.75 -5.45 5.18
N GLN A 70 -12.72 -6.29 5.39
CA GLN A 70 -11.51 -5.95 6.12
C GLN A 70 -10.40 -5.37 5.23
N LEU A 71 -10.71 -5.12 3.94
CA LEU A 71 -9.77 -4.62 2.96
C LEU A 71 -9.51 -3.11 3.14
N LEU A 72 -8.23 -2.74 3.24
CA LEU A 72 -7.69 -1.38 3.25
C LEU A 72 -6.52 -1.23 2.28
#